data_AF-A0A1T5E4C5-F1
#
_entry.id   AF-A0A1T5E4C5-F1
#
_cell.length_a   1.000
_cell.length_b   1.000
_cell.length_c   1.000
_cell.angle_alpha   90.00
_cell.angle_beta   90.00
_cell.angle_gamma   90.00
#
_symmetry.space_group_name_H-M   'P 1'
#
loop_
_entity.id
_entity.type
_entity.pdbx_description
1 polymer ?
#
loop_
_entity_poly.entity_id
_entity_poly.type
_entity_poly.pdbx_seq_one_letter_code
_entity_poly.pdbx_strand_id
1 'polypeptide(L)'
;MKAWFAVILVPIAFSAPASAAEIRVEGAGMSRDFACEDGQDVMIAGAEHKVVLTGRCGAVSVHGAGHSLSFEAAKALAVSGISNTVEGGSAGSLVVESVKNRVKATVTGAETGKIDVSGAEHRLELTLAGPAQIEVQGAKNVVEWRAEEGVKAPSVSASGIDNKVSRR
;
A
#
# COMPACT_ATOMS: atom_id res chain seq x y z
N MET A 1 63.78 25.49 23.66
CA MET A 1 62.31 25.45 23.86
C MET A 1 61.67 25.23 22.50
N LYS A 2 61.42 23.98 22.09
CA LYS A 2 60.92 23.64 20.75
C LYS A 2 60.02 22.40 20.79
N ALA A 3 58.87 22.55 20.11
CA ALA A 3 57.97 21.53 19.59
C ALA A 3 57.19 20.71 20.65
N TRP A 4 55.95 20.26 20.43
CA TRP A 4 55.19 20.05 19.19
C TRP A 4 53.72 19.90 19.57
N PHE A 5 52.79 20.62 18.95
CA PHE A 5 51.35 20.32 19.05
C PHE A 5 51.01 19.26 18.00
N ALA A 6 50.69 18.04 18.45
CA ALA A 6 50.15 16.99 17.60
C ALA A 6 48.62 17.16 17.52
N VAL A 7 48.13 17.57 16.35
CA VAL A 7 46.69 17.59 16.06
C VAL A 7 46.31 16.18 15.60
N ILE A 8 45.53 15.48 16.42
CA ILE A 8 44.95 14.17 16.09
C ILE A 8 43.70 14.43 15.23
N LEU A 9 43.77 14.05 13.95
CA LEU A 9 42.63 14.04 13.04
C LEU A 9 41.87 12.72 13.28
N VAL A 10 40.68 12.79 13.89
CA VAL A 10 39.78 11.65 14.04
C VAL A 10 38.92 11.55 12.77
N PRO A 11 38.95 10.43 12.03
CA PRO A 11 38.08 10.25 10.88
C PRO A 11 36.65 9.99 11.37
N ILE A 12 35.74 10.92 11.08
CA ILE A 12 34.30 10.72 11.29
C ILE A 12 33.83 9.78 10.18
N ALA A 13 33.62 8.50 10.51
CA ALA A 13 32.97 7.56 9.61
C ALA A 13 31.50 7.97 9.45
N PHE A 14 31.18 8.52 8.28
CA PHE A 14 29.81 8.79 7.86
C PHE A 14 29.13 7.44 7.56
N SER A 15 28.35 6.92 8.49
CA SER A 15 27.44 5.81 8.23
C SER A 15 26.33 6.32 7.32
N ALA A 16 26.44 6.10 6.01
CA ALA A 16 25.34 6.33 5.09
C ALA A 16 24.15 5.45 5.53
N PRO A 17 22.92 5.98 5.58
CA PRO A 17 21.76 5.13 5.82
C PRO A 17 21.69 4.11 4.68
N ALA A 18 21.78 2.83 5.02
CA ALA A 18 21.48 1.76 4.10
C ALA A 18 19.98 1.88 3.77
N SER A 19 19.67 2.49 2.63
CA SER A 19 18.32 2.40 2.08
C SER A 19 18.07 0.93 1.77
N ALA A 20 17.14 0.30 2.48
CA ALA A 20 16.76 -1.08 2.23
C ALA A 20 16.41 -1.25 0.74
N ALA A 21 16.95 -2.29 0.11
CA ALA A 21 16.74 -2.53 -1.31
C ALA A 21 15.27 -2.89 -1.58
N GLU A 22 14.68 -2.31 -2.63
CA GLU A 22 13.31 -2.64 -3.04
C GLU A 22 13.18 -4.15 -3.30
N ILE A 23 12.12 -4.78 -2.75
CA ILE A 23 11.75 -6.13 -3.13
C ILE A 23 11.02 -6.07 -4.47
N ARG A 24 11.57 -6.75 -5.48
CA ARG A 24 10.98 -6.83 -6.81
C ARG A 24 10.58 -8.25 -7.14
N VAL A 25 9.30 -8.45 -7.44
CA VAL A 25 8.71 -9.70 -7.92
C VAL A 25 8.27 -9.48 -9.35
N GLU A 26 8.91 -10.16 -10.30
CA GLU A 26 8.63 -10.02 -11.73
C GLU A 26 8.40 -11.39 -12.39
N GLY A 27 7.70 -11.35 -13.54
CA GLY A 27 7.47 -12.51 -14.39
C GLY A 27 6.06 -13.08 -14.24
N ALA A 28 5.94 -14.40 -14.11
CA ALA A 28 4.65 -15.05 -13.98
C ALA A 28 4.68 -16.21 -12.98
N GLY A 29 3.57 -16.41 -12.25
CA GLY A 29 3.33 -17.62 -11.46
C GLY A 29 4.22 -17.82 -10.22
N MET A 30 5.02 -16.83 -9.82
CA MET A 30 5.82 -16.91 -8.59
C MET A 30 4.92 -17.03 -7.34
N SER A 31 5.22 -17.99 -6.47
CA SER A 31 4.58 -18.14 -5.17
C SER A 31 5.64 -18.07 -4.07
N ARG A 32 5.76 -16.95 -3.35
CA ARG A 32 6.78 -16.79 -2.31
C ARG A 32 6.41 -15.73 -1.27
N ASP A 33 6.91 -15.94 -0.06
CA ASP A 33 6.74 -15.04 1.06
C ASP A 33 7.95 -14.14 1.21
N PHE A 34 7.71 -12.90 1.62
CA PHE A 34 8.75 -11.90 1.82
C PHE A 34 8.53 -11.19 3.15
N ALA A 35 9.64 -10.97 3.88
CA ALA A 35 9.65 -10.14 5.07
C ALA A 35 10.12 -8.74 4.69
N CYS A 36 9.26 -7.74 4.89
CA CYS A 36 9.61 -6.34 4.75
C CYS A 36 10.45 -5.90 5.95
N GLU A 37 11.64 -5.37 5.65
CA GLU A 37 12.34 -4.52 6.61
C GLU A 37 11.56 -3.20 6.80
N ASP A 38 11.81 -2.49 7.90
CA ASP A 38 11.02 -1.33 8.31
C ASP A 38 10.94 -0.22 7.23
N GLY A 39 9.82 -0.19 6.52
CA GLY A 39 9.57 0.76 5.44
C GLY A 39 10.16 0.37 4.10
N GLN A 40 10.57 -0.88 3.89
CA GLN A 40 11.08 -1.37 2.61
C GLN A 40 9.96 -1.44 1.56
N ASP A 41 10.23 -0.90 0.38
CA ASP A 41 9.28 -0.87 -0.73
C ASP A 41 9.21 -2.23 -1.45
N VAL A 42 8.05 -2.52 -2.02
CA VAL A 42 7.76 -3.76 -2.74
C VAL A 42 7.07 -3.46 -4.05
N MET A 43 7.62 -3.98 -5.15
CA MET A 43 7.02 -3.94 -6.48
C MET A 43 6.72 -5.37 -6.93
N ILE A 44 5.47 -5.63 -7.29
CA ILE A 44 5.02 -6.91 -7.85
C ILE A 44 4.47 -6.61 -9.23
N ALA A 45 5.13 -7.12 -10.26
CA ALA A 45 4.79 -6.87 -11.65
C ALA A 45 4.70 -8.18 -12.46
N GLY A 46 3.68 -8.30 -13.31
CA GLY A 46 3.57 -9.42 -14.25
C GLY A 46 2.22 -10.13 -14.16
N ALA A 47 2.22 -11.44 -13.94
CA ALA A 47 0.99 -12.22 -13.89
C ALA A 47 0.96 -13.32 -12.83
N GLU A 48 -0.20 -13.52 -12.21
CA GLU A 48 -0.53 -14.72 -11.42
C GLU A 48 0.42 -15.03 -10.23
N HIS A 49 1.12 -14.02 -9.73
CA HIS A 49 1.91 -14.15 -8.50
C HIS A 49 1.03 -14.39 -7.27
N LYS A 50 1.50 -15.23 -6.36
CA LYS A 50 0.94 -15.45 -5.01
C LYS A 50 1.98 -15.03 -3.98
N VAL A 51 1.74 -13.93 -3.28
CA VAL A 51 2.76 -13.31 -2.43
C VAL A 51 2.20 -13.00 -1.06
N VAL A 52 2.96 -13.35 -0.02
CA VAL A 52 2.68 -12.95 1.37
C VAL A 52 3.76 -11.98 1.81
N LEU A 53 3.35 -10.78 2.23
CA LEU A 53 4.24 -9.76 2.78
C LEU A 53 4.07 -9.67 4.29
N THR A 54 5.13 -9.91 5.03
CA THR A 54 5.16 -9.82 6.49
C THR A 54 5.96 -8.61 6.94
N GLY A 55 5.70 -8.10 8.14
CA GLY A 55 6.35 -6.90 8.66
C GLY A 55 5.73 -5.59 8.15
N ARG A 56 6.48 -4.50 8.31
CA ARG A 56 6.05 -3.14 7.96
C ARG A 56 6.66 -2.71 6.65
N CYS A 57 5.96 -2.94 5.55
CA CYS A 57 6.37 -2.48 4.24
C CYS A 57 6.21 -0.95 4.08
N GLY A 58 7.00 -0.37 3.19
CA GLY A 58 6.87 1.00 2.73
C GLY A 58 5.70 1.13 1.75
N ALA A 59 6.01 1.46 0.51
CA ALA A 59 5.07 1.42 -0.61
C ALA A 59 4.99 -0.01 -1.17
N VAL A 60 3.78 -0.55 -1.29
CA VAL A 60 3.51 -1.81 -1.98
C VAL A 60 2.77 -1.47 -3.27
N SER A 61 3.39 -1.79 -4.40
CA SER A 61 2.82 -1.59 -5.74
C SER A 61 2.57 -2.95 -6.39
N VAL A 62 1.31 -3.23 -6.71
CA VAL A 62 0.88 -4.43 -7.43
C VAL A 62 0.43 -3.99 -8.81
N HIS A 63 1.11 -4.46 -9.85
CA HIS A 63 0.86 -4.14 -11.24
C HIS A 63 0.79 -5.41 -12.10
N GLY A 64 -0.23 -5.53 -12.93
CA GLY A 64 -0.37 -6.69 -13.81
C GLY A 64 -1.69 -7.40 -13.61
N ALA A 65 -1.71 -8.74 -13.74
CA ALA A 65 -2.96 -9.48 -13.81
C ALA A 65 -3.00 -10.71 -12.91
N GLY A 66 -4.14 -10.92 -12.24
CA GLY A 66 -4.43 -12.14 -11.50
C GLY A 66 -3.54 -12.39 -10.28
N HIS A 67 -2.89 -11.36 -9.73
CA HIS A 67 -2.11 -11.50 -8.50
C HIS A 67 -3.01 -11.81 -7.30
N SER A 68 -2.50 -12.62 -6.37
CA SER A 68 -3.08 -12.86 -5.05
C SER A 68 -2.06 -12.46 -4.00
N LEU A 69 -2.33 -11.37 -3.28
CA LEU A 69 -1.43 -10.82 -2.28
C LEU A 69 -2.08 -10.83 -0.90
N SER A 70 -1.32 -11.20 0.12
CA SER A 70 -1.61 -10.80 1.49
C SER A 70 -0.47 -9.98 2.10
N PHE A 71 -0.81 -9.10 3.03
CA PHE A 71 0.17 -8.22 3.68
C PHE A 71 -0.21 -7.90 5.13
N GLU A 72 0.78 -7.61 5.98
CA GLU A 72 0.56 -7.18 7.36
C GLU A 72 0.40 -5.67 7.51
N ALA A 73 1.38 -4.90 7.04
CA ALA A 73 1.30 -3.43 7.08
C ALA A 73 2.05 -2.81 5.89
N ALA A 74 1.49 -1.74 5.34
CA ALA A 74 2.09 -0.92 4.31
C ALA A 74 1.83 0.57 4.59
N LYS A 75 2.80 1.43 4.29
CA LYS A 75 2.58 2.89 4.34
C LYS A 75 1.64 3.33 3.21
N ALA A 76 1.81 2.76 2.02
CA ALA A 76 0.96 3.00 0.86
C ALA A 76 0.74 1.69 0.11
N LEU A 77 -0.49 1.47 -0.36
CA LEU A 77 -0.84 0.33 -1.20
C LEU A 77 -1.41 0.83 -2.53
N ALA A 78 -0.80 0.45 -3.64
CA ALA A 78 -1.28 0.71 -4.99
C ALA A 78 -1.57 -0.62 -5.71
N VAL A 79 -2.78 -0.77 -6.23
CA VAL A 79 -3.22 -1.96 -6.95
C VAL A 79 -3.73 -1.55 -8.33
N SER A 80 -2.96 -1.86 -9.36
CA SER A 80 -3.26 -1.52 -10.75
C SER A 80 -3.26 -2.77 -11.63
N GLY A 81 -3.93 -2.69 -12.79
CA GLY A 81 -4.08 -3.81 -13.71
C GLY A 81 -5.40 -4.58 -13.52
N ILE A 82 -5.39 -5.88 -13.80
CA ILE A 82 -6.61 -6.64 -14.09
C ILE A 82 -6.81 -7.79 -13.09
N SER A 83 -7.94 -7.76 -12.38
CA SER A 83 -8.40 -8.89 -11.55
C SER A 83 -7.42 -9.34 -10.46
N ASN A 84 -6.62 -8.41 -9.91
CA ASN A 84 -5.77 -8.66 -8.76
C ASN A 84 -6.62 -8.75 -7.49
N THR A 85 -6.23 -9.62 -6.56
CA THR A 85 -6.88 -9.80 -5.25
C THR A 85 -5.84 -9.51 -4.16
N VAL A 86 -6.08 -8.48 -3.35
CA VAL A 86 -5.18 -8.05 -2.29
C VAL A 86 -5.94 -8.02 -0.97
N GLU A 87 -5.51 -8.82 0.00
CA GLU A 87 -6.24 -8.98 1.26
C GLU A 87 -5.29 -8.94 2.45
N GLY A 88 -5.56 -8.12 3.46
CA GLY A 88 -4.73 -8.15 4.66
C GLY A 88 -4.85 -6.92 5.52
N GLY A 89 -3.77 -6.64 6.25
CA GLY A 89 -3.72 -5.76 7.40
C GLY A 89 -3.89 -4.28 7.07
N SER A 90 -2.93 -3.44 7.43
CA SER A 90 -3.14 -1.98 7.47
C SER A 90 -2.38 -1.23 6.37
N ALA A 91 -3.06 -0.33 5.67
CA ALA A 91 -2.48 0.61 4.72
C ALA A 91 -2.68 2.06 5.19
N GLY A 92 -1.66 2.92 5.03
CA GLY A 92 -1.80 4.36 5.29
C GLY A 92 -2.60 5.10 4.21
N SER A 93 -2.39 4.72 2.95
CA SER A 93 -3.16 5.15 1.79
C SER A 93 -3.43 3.97 0.85
N LEU A 94 -4.48 4.09 0.04
CA LEU A 94 -4.90 3.07 -0.91
C LEU A 94 -5.21 3.71 -2.26
N VAL A 95 -4.63 3.17 -3.32
CA VAL A 95 -4.95 3.50 -4.71
C VAL A 95 -5.33 2.22 -5.43
N VAL A 96 -6.50 2.19 -6.08
CA VAL A 96 -6.96 1.05 -6.87
C VAL A 96 -7.38 1.53 -8.25
N GLU A 97 -6.75 1.00 -9.29
CA GLU A 97 -6.93 1.48 -10.65
C GLU A 97 -7.21 0.35 -11.64
N SER A 98 -7.56 0.73 -12.88
CA SER A 98 -7.76 -0.16 -14.03
C SER A 98 -9.08 -0.95 -13.97
N VAL A 99 -9.06 -2.28 -13.74
CA VAL A 99 -10.31 -3.07 -13.83
C VAL A 99 -10.34 -4.32 -12.94
N LYS A 100 -11.51 -4.58 -12.32
CA LYS A 100 -11.86 -5.83 -11.61
C LYS A 100 -10.96 -6.22 -10.43
N ASN A 101 -10.19 -5.29 -9.89
CA ASN A 101 -9.39 -5.55 -8.68
C ASN A 101 -10.28 -5.70 -7.44
N ARG A 102 -9.90 -6.62 -6.56
CA ARG A 102 -10.53 -6.88 -5.26
C ARG A 102 -9.55 -6.52 -4.16
N VAL A 103 -9.96 -5.66 -3.22
CA VAL A 103 -9.09 -5.25 -2.11
C VAL A 103 -9.83 -5.34 -0.79
N LYS A 104 -9.21 -5.98 0.21
CA LYS A 104 -9.67 -6.00 1.60
C LYS A 104 -8.56 -5.53 2.51
N ALA A 105 -8.76 -4.38 3.17
CA ALA A 105 -7.72 -3.75 3.97
C ALA A 105 -8.28 -2.89 5.11
N THR A 106 -7.44 -2.66 6.11
CA THR A 106 -7.66 -1.61 7.12
C THR A 106 -6.93 -0.35 6.70
N VAL A 107 -7.60 0.81 6.73
CA VAL A 107 -6.96 2.10 6.43
C VAL A 107 -6.78 2.87 7.73
N THR A 108 -5.52 3.11 8.10
CA THR A 108 -5.17 3.71 9.40
C THR A 108 -4.85 5.21 9.30
N GLY A 109 -4.34 5.68 8.17
CA GLY A 109 -4.12 7.10 7.83
C GLY A 109 -3.54 7.98 8.95
N ALA A 110 -2.23 8.29 8.93
CA ALA A 110 -1.58 9.06 10.01
C ALA A 110 -2.25 10.42 10.34
N GLU A 111 -2.82 11.09 9.34
CA GLU A 111 -3.65 12.30 9.51
C GLU A 111 -5.03 12.12 8.85
N THR A 112 -5.03 11.74 7.56
CA THR A 112 -6.24 11.36 6.82
C THR A 112 -5.85 10.33 5.77
N GLY A 113 -6.34 9.11 5.91
CA GLY A 113 -6.12 8.04 4.93
C GLY A 113 -6.81 8.39 3.62
N LYS A 114 -6.04 8.48 2.53
CA LYS A 114 -6.58 8.70 1.19
C LYS A 114 -6.87 7.35 0.54
N ILE A 115 -8.10 7.16 0.10
CA ILE A 115 -8.54 6.04 -0.71
C ILE A 115 -8.98 6.59 -2.06
N ASP A 116 -8.24 6.27 -3.11
CA ASP A 116 -8.57 6.62 -4.50
C ASP A 116 -8.89 5.35 -5.28
N VAL A 117 -10.07 5.33 -5.93
CA VAL A 117 -10.53 4.23 -6.76
C VAL A 117 -10.89 4.78 -8.13
N SER A 118 -10.17 4.39 -9.16
CA SER A 118 -10.44 4.81 -10.55
C SER A 118 -10.51 3.58 -11.46
N GLY A 119 -11.15 3.70 -12.62
CA GLY A 119 -11.34 2.56 -13.53
C GLY A 119 -12.69 1.87 -13.33
N ALA A 120 -12.75 0.54 -13.43
CA ALA A 120 -14.04 -0.16 -13.50
C ALA A 120 -14.13 -1.48 -12.73
N GLU A 121 -15.33 -1.75 -12.21
CA GLU A 121 -15.72 -3.02 -11.58
C GLU A 121 -14.84 -3.44 -10.39
N HIS A 122 -14.21 -2.48 -9.71
CA HIS A 122 -13.48 -2.74 -8.48
C HIS A 122 -14.43 -3.15 -7.35
N ARG A 123 -13.98 -4.03 -6.46
CA ARG A 123 -14.68 -4.36 -5.21
C ARG A 123 -13.74 -4.19 -4.02
N LEU A 124 -14.06 -3.26 -3.14
CA LEU A 124 -13.27 -2.95 -1.96
C LEU A 124 -14.08 -3.21 -0.69
N GLU A 125 -13.46 -3.90 0.27
CA GLU A 125 -13.96 -4.08 1.63
C GLU A 125 -12.99 -3.43 2.63
N LEU A 126 -13.38 -2.28 3.20
CA LEU A 126 -12.49 -1.46 4.00
C LEU A 126 -12.92 -1.38 5.46
N THR A 127 -11.93 -1.43 6.36
CA THR A 127 -12.09 -1.02 7.77
C THR A 127 -11.32 0.27 7.98
N LEU A 128 -11.96 1.33 8.45
CA LEU A 128 -11.33 2.62 8.70
C LEU A 128 -10.98 2.71 10.19
N ALA A 129 -9.68 2.73 10.48
CA ALA A 129 -9.12 2.85 11.83
C ALA A 129 -8.66 4.29 12.15
N GLY A 130 -8.88 5.23 11.22
CA GLY A 130 -8.57 6.64 11.37
C GLY A 130 -9.40 7.50 10.41
N PRO A 131 -9.26 8.84 10.47
CA PRO A 131 -9.91 9.74 9.51
C PRO A 131 -9.55 9.34 8.09
N ALA A 132 -10.52 9.39 7.17
CA ALA A 132 -10.29 8.98 5.80
C ALA A 132 -11.11 9.81 4.80
N GLN A 133 -10.62 9.85 3.56
CA GLN A 133 -11.31 10.39 2.41
C GLN A 133 -11.37 9.29 1.35
N ILE A 134 -12.57 9.05 0.82
CA ILE A 134 -12.82 8.08 -0.25
C ILE A 134 -13.22 8.86 -1.50
N GLU A 135 -12.43 8.70 -2.55
CA GLU A 135 -12.72 9.19 -3.89
C GLU A 135 -12.89 8.00 -4.84
N VAL A 136 -14.02 7.98 -5.55
CA VAL A 136 -14.35 6.92 -6.52
C VAL A 136 -14.71 7.57 -7.85
N GLN A 137 -14.01 7.18 -8.90
CA GLN A 137 -14.25 7.62 -10.27
C GLN A 137 -14.39 6.40 -11.19
N GLY A 138 -14.97 6.60 -12.39
CA GLY A 138 -15.10 5.55 -13.40
C GLY A 138 -16.44 4.81 -13.32
N ALA A 139 -16.45 3.48 -13.45
CA ALA A 139 -17.71 2.74 -13.64
C ALA A 139 -17.86 1.46 -12.81
N LYS A 140 -19.02 1.28 -12.18
CA LYS A 140 -19.42 0.05 -11.47
C LYS A 140 -18.46 -0.37 -10.34
N ASN A 141 -17.77 0.59 -9.75
CA ASN A 141 -16.91 0.36 -8.60
C ASN A 141 -17.78 0.24 -7.34
N VAL A 142 -17.50 -0.76 -6.51
CA VAL A 142 -18.19 -0.99 -5.24
C VAL A 142 -17.18 -0.86 -4.11
N VAL A 143 -17.44 0.07 -3.20
CA VAL A 143 -16.64 0.29 -1.98
C VAL A 143 -17.56 0.13 -0.78
N GLU A 144 -17.34 -0.94 -0.02
CA GLU A 144 -17.99 -1.18 1.26
C GLU A 144 -17.03 -0.83 2.38
N TRP A 145 -17.45 0.01 3.32
CA TRP A 145 -16.59 0.46 4.41
C TRP A 145 -17.29 0.38 5.76
N ARG A 146 -16.53 0.10 6.80
CA ARG A 146 -16.92 0.34 8.20
C ARG A 146 -15.87 1.19 8.88
N ALA A 147 -16.27 1.87 9.95
CA ALA A 147 -15.37 2.61 10.81
C ALA A 147 -15.22 1.87 12.15
N GLU A 148 -14.02 1.86 12.71
CA GLU A 148 -13.80 1.43 14.10
C GLU A 148 -14.47 2.39 15.09
N GLU A 149 -14.57 1.96 16.35
CA GLU A 149 -15.19 2.77 17.39
C GLU A 149 -14.45 4.11 17.57
N GLY A 150 -15.21 5.21 17.65
CA GLY A 150 -14.65 6.56 17.76
C GLY A 150 -14.13 7.16 16.46
N VAL A 151 -14.07 6.40 15.36
CA VAL A 151 -13.65 6.91 14.04
C VAL A 151 -14.82 7.61 13.35
N LYS A 152 -14.61 8.86 12.94
CA LYS A 152 -15.60 9.64 12.19
C LYS A 152 -15.84 9.04 10.80
N ALA A 153 -17.05 9.22 10.27
CA ALA A 153 -17.34 8.84 8.89
C ALA A 153 -16.41 9.58 7.90
N PRO A 154 -15.96 8.93 6.82
CA PRO A 154 -15.09 9.55 5.83
C PRO A 154 -15.85 10.58 5.00
N SER A 155 -15.12 11.51 4.39
CA SER A 155 -15.66 12.23 3.23
C SER A 155 -15.72 11.26 2.05
N VAL A 156 -16.82 11.29 1.31
CA VAL A 156 -17.05 10.40 0.17
C VAL A 156 -17.40 11.23 -1.05
N SER A 157 -16.64 11.06 -2.13
CA SER A 157 -16.94 11.57 -3.45
C SER A 157 -17.00 10.40 -4.42
N ALA A 158 -18.09 10.32 -5.20
CA ALA A 158 -18.25 9.32 -6.24
C ALA A 158 -18.73 10.00 -7.53
N SER A 159 -18.02 9.78 -8.63
CA SER A 159 -18.36 10.31 -9.95
C SER A 159 -18.28 9.21 -11.01
N GLY A 160 -18.97 9.39 -12.15
CA GLY A 160 -19.05 8.38 -13.20
C GLY A 160 -20.34 7.55 -13.14
N ILE A 161 -20.29 6.28 -13.56
CA ILE A 161 -21.48 5.47 -13.86
C ILE A 161 -21.60 4.30 -12.87
N ASP A 162 -22.73 4.19 -12.18
CA ASP A 162 -23.07 3.03 -11.31
C ASP A 162 -22.06 2.71 -10.20
N ASN A 163 -21.30 3.71 -9.73
CA ASN A 163 -20.43 3.54 -8.57
C ASN A 163 -21.27 3.48 -7.29
N LYS A 164 -20.96 2.51 -6.43
CA LYS A 164 -21.64 2.30 -5.13
C LYS A 164 -20.62 2.42 -4.01
N VAL A 165 -20.82 3.42 -3.15
CA VAL A 165 -20.05 3.55 -1.90
C VAL A 165 -21.03 3.45 -0.74
N SER A 166 -20.88 2.45 0.11
CA SER A 166 -21.82 2.19 1.20
C SER A 166 -21.14 1.81 2.50
N ARG A 167 -21.72 2.27 3.61
CA ARG A 167 -21.36 1.82 4.95
C ARG A 167 -21.98 0.45 5.21
N ARG A 168 -21.20 -0.46 5.81
CA ARG A 168 -21.66 -1.77 6.33
C ARG A 168 -21.91 -1.74 7.83
#